data_AF-A0A8H6K3A3-F1
#
_entry.id   AF-A0A8H6K3A3-F1
#
_cell.length_a   1.000
_cell.length_b   1.000
_cell.length_c   1.000
_cell.angle_alpha   90.00
_cell.angle_beta   90.00
_cell.angle_gamma   90.00
#
_symmetry.space_group_name_H-M   'P 1'
#
loop_
_entity.id
_entity.type
_entity.pdbx_description
1 polymer ?
#
loop_
_entity_poly.entity_id
_entity_poly.type
_entity_poly.pdbx_seq_one_letter_code
_entity_poly.pdbx_strand_id
1 'polypeptide(L)'
;MYFSKLVAAAVLSWSSVVSTSAIPQEEQRHDNRPRPFAHPGALHSARDFNRIKRHVEAKEQPWYRAWEHLQSTKLAQTSWVPSPKAVLIRGSNATFTEPKQNYASAYRDAHSAYQMTLRWLIGGNTSYADHAAAILDGWSATLTDIDGTEDKYLAAGFYGYQFANAAEILRAYPSWPKANQTAFGRMLDGIFAKYNYDFLEHHYNKPDFYYANWDLCNIASLIAIGIFNDNRTMYDYAVAYFKDGIPGQPEVVADGALPYFSIANSTEEGSGKTLMQMQE
;
A
#
# COMPACT_ATOMS: atom_id res chain seq x y z
N MET A 1 44.61 66.90 25.91
CA MET A 1 43.98 68.20 25.63
C MET A 1 43.74 68.27 24.13
N TYR A 2 42.46 68.29 23.73
CA TYR A 2 41.86 68.60 22.41
C TYR A 2 42.23 67.72 21.18
N PHE A 3 41.33 66.80 20.76
CA PHE A 3 40.09 66.93 19.93
C PHE A 3 40.41 66.87 18.42
N SER A 4 40.25 65.71 17.77
CA SER A 4 39.05 65.13 17.14
C SER A 4 38.76 65.67 15.73
N LYS A 5 38.89 64.77 14.75
CA LYS A 5 38.57 64.97 13.33
C LYS A 5 37.15 64.47 13.05
N LEU A 6 36.40 65.19 12.22
CA LEU A 6 35.22 64.71 11.51
C LEU A 6 35.32 65.23 10.08
N VAL A 7 35.31 64.31 9.11
CA VAL A 7 35.21 64.61 7.68
C VAL A 7 33.95 63.90 7.19
N ALA A 8 32.99 64.67 6.69
CA ALA A 8 31.81 64.18 5.97
C ALA A 8 32.15 64.14 4.47
N ALA A 9 31.93 62.98 3.84
CA ALA A 9 32.08 62.78 2.41
C ALA A 9 30.73 62.95 1.70
N ALA A 10 30.76 63.63 0.56
CA ALA A 10 29.61 63.94 -0.28
C ALA A 10 29.15 62.72 -1.09
N VAL A 11 27.83 62.62 -1.28
CA VAL A 11 27.15 61.59 -2.07
C VAL A 11 27.07 62.05 -3.53
N LEU A 12 27.51 61.21 -4.46
CA LEU A 12 27.25 61.34 -5.91
C LEU A 12 26.52 60.09 -6.36
N SER A 13 25.30 60.26 -6.88
CA SER A 13 24.46 59.21 -7.42
C SER A 13 24.90 58.80 -8.83
N TRP A 14 25.11 57.50 -9.05
CA TRP A 14 25.26 56.90 -10.38
C TRP A 14 24.00 56.09 -10.72
N SER A 15 23.41 56.39 -11.87
CA SER A 15 22.28 55.67 -12.47
C SER A 15 22.83 54.47 -13.25
N SER A 16 22.42 53.24 -12.90
CA SER A 16 22.64 52.06 -13.73
C SER A 16 21.32 51.63 -14.37
N VAL A 17 21.34 51.56 -15.71
CA VAL A 17 20.28 50.98 -16.53
C VAL A 17 20.36 49.46 -16.37
N VAL A 18 19.32 48.84 -15.83
CA VAL A 18 19.18 47.37 -15.80
C VAL A 18 18.48 46.93 -17.08
N SER A 19 19.22 46.29 -17.98
CA SER A 19 18.63 45.52 -19.08
C SER A 19 17.94 44.28 -18.52
N THR A 20 16.61 44.24 -18.56
CA THR A 20 15.83 43.04 -18.27
C THR A 20 15.83 42.13 -19.50
N SER A 21 16.79 41.21 -19.57
CA SER A 21 16.65 40.03 -20.43
C SER A 21 15.60 39.12 -19.80
N ALA A 22 14.38 39.13 -20.35
CA ALA A 22 13.35 38.16 -20.00
C ALA A 22 13.85 36.75 -20.35
N ILE A 23 14.11 35.94 -19.33
CA ILE A 23 14.30 34.50 -19.48
C ILE A 23 12.97 33.94 -20.02
N PRO A 24 12.94 33.23 -21.15
CA PRO A 24 11.73 32.54 -21.57
C PRO A 24 11.36 31.55 -20.46
N GLN A 25 10.22 31.75 -19.81
CA GLN A 25 9.62 30.68 -19.03
C GLN A 25 9.22 29.60 -20.01
N GLU A 26 10.04 28.57 -20.09
CA GLU A 26 9.67 27.30 -20.70
C GLU A 26 8.47 26.79 -19.89
N GLU A 27 7.28 27.04 -20.44
CA GLU A 27 6.01 26.56 -19.92
C GLU A 27 6.14 25.05 -19.82
N GLN A 28 6.47 24.55 -18.61
CA GLN A 28 6.40 23.13 -18.31
C GLN A 28 4.95 22.74 -18.54
N ARG A 29 4.65 22.25 -19.75
CA ARG A 29 3.44 21.49 -20.00
C ARG A 29 3.54 20.30 -19.06
N HIS A 30 2.95 20.45 -17.87
CA HIS A 30 2.66 19.31 -17.02
C HIS A 30 1.83 18.39 -17.88
N ASP A 31 2.43 17.25 -18.27
CA ASP A 31 1.68 16.18 -18.87
C ASP A 31 0.66 15.73 -17.82
N ASN A 32 -0.55 16.28 -17.89
CA ASN A 32 -1.65 15.97 -16.99
C ASN A 32 -2.20 14.55 -17.23
N ARG A 33 -1.59 13.76 -18.13
CA ARG A 33 -1.90 12.34 -18.26
C ARG A 33 -1.40 11.59 -17.04
N PRO A 34 -2.25 10.77 -16.38
CA PRO A 34 -1.81 9.91 -15.29
C PRO A 34 -0.64 9.06 -15.75
N ARG A 35 0.46 9.06 -14.97
CA ARG A 35 1.59 8.17 -15.25
C ARG A 35 1.16 6.71 -15.02
N PRO A 36 1.53 5.78 -15.92
CA PRO A 36 1.32 4.35 -15.68
C PRO A 36 1.96 3.90 -14.37
N PHE A 37 1.39 2.88 -13.73
CA PHE A 37 2.02 2.27 -12.56
C PHE A 37 3.33 1.58 -12.98
N ALA A 38 4.34 1.68 -12.10
CA ALA A 38 5.55 0.89 -12.22
C ALA A 38 5.30 -0.48 -11.59
N HIS A 39 5.93 -1.52 -12.13
CA HIS A 39 5.75 -2.89 -11.64
C HIS A 39 7.09 -3.61 -11.46
N PRO A 40 7.37 -4.20 -10.28
CA PRO A 40 6.60 -4.07 -9.05
C PRO A 40 6.54 -2.64 -8.52
N GLY A 41 5.37 -2.18 -8.06
CA GLY A 41 5.17 -0.81 -7.56
C GLY A 41 4.27 -0.67 -6.33
N ALA A 42 3.87 -1.78 -5.72
CA ALA A 42 3.20 -1.78 -4.41
C ALA A 42 4.24 -1.72 -3.27
N LEU A 43 4.37 -2.76 -2.44
CA LEU A 43 5.29 -2.76 -1.30
C LEU A 43 6.78 -2.72 -1.69
N HIS A 44 7.14 -3.21 -2.87
CA HIS A 44 8.53 -3.34 -3.33
C HIS A 44 8.71 -2.82 -4.74
N SER A 45 9.91 -2.35 -5.04
CA SER A 45 10.37 -2.09 -6.40
C SER A 45 11.35 -3.16 -6.90
N ALA A 46 11.54 -3.25 -8.22
CA ALA A 46 12.61 -4.07 -8.80
C ALA A 46 14.02 -3.69 -8.26
N ARG A 47 14.23 -2.41 -7.92
CA ARG A 47 15.47 -1.94 -7.32
C ARG A 47 15.69 -2.51 -5.92
N ASP A 48 14.64 -2.68 -5.14
CA ASP A 48 14.73 -3.27 -3.79
C ASP A 48 15.18 -4.73 -3.87
N PHE A 49 14.61 -5.52 -4.78
CA PHE A 49 15.03 -6.91 -4.97
C PHE A 49 16.48 -7.03 -5.44
N ASN A 50 16.90 -6.19 -6.39
CA ASN A 50 18.30 -6.15 -6.82
C ASN A 50 19.26 -5.77 -5.68
N ARG A 51 18.86 -4.84 -4.80
CA ARG A 51 19.64 -4.48 -3.61
C ARG A 51 19.74 -5.66 -2.65
N ILE A 52 18.62 -6.29 -2.30
CA ILE A 52 18.57 -7.43 -1.37
C ILE A 52 19.40 -8.60 -1.89
N LYS A 53 19.25 -8.94 -3.18
CA LYS A 53 19.98 -10.03 -3.83
C LYS A 53 21.49 -9.85 -3.72
N ARG A 54 22.01 -8.67 -4.01
CA ARG A 54 23.45 -8.38 -3.87
C ARG A 54 23.97 -8.59 -2.45
N HIS A 55 23.25 -8.09 -1.43
CA HIS A 55 23.64 -8.30 -0.03
C HIS A 55 23.60 -9.78 0.37
N VAL A 56 22.60 -10.53 -0.10
CA VAL A 56 22.47 -11.98 0.16
C VAL A 56 23.60 -12.77 -0.52
N GLU A 57 23.91 -12.48 -1.78
CA GLU A 57 25.02 -13.11 -2.52
C GLU A 57 26.38 -12.82 -1.87
N ALA A 58 26.58 -11.61 -1.37
CA ALA A 58 27.77 -11.20 -0.63
C ALA A 58 27.79 -11.72 0.83
N LYS A 59 26.72 -12.37 1.29
CA LYS A 59 26.53 -12.85 2.68
C LYS A 59 26.64 -11.75 3.74
N GLU A 60 26.23 -10.53 3.39
CA GLU A 60 26.28 -9.38 4.27
C GLU A 60 25.15 -9.40 5.30
N GLN A 61 25.45 -8.90 6.51
CA GLN A 61 24.48 -8.82 7.60
C GLN A 61 23.81 -7.44 7.65
N PRO A 62 22.50 -7.35 7.98
CA PRO A 62 21.63 -8.42 8.47
C PRO A 62 20.89 -9.24 7.37
N TRP A 63 21.07 -8.93 6.08
CA TRP A 63 20.31 -9.53 4.98
C TRP A 63 20.48 -11.05 4.88
N TYR A 64 21.70 -11.54 5.03
CA TYR A 64 21.98 -12.97 4.92
C TYR A 64 21.29 -13.78 6.02
N ARG A 65 21.26 -13.27 7.27
CA ARG A 65 20.52 -13.92 8.37
C ARG A 65 19.01 -13.94 8.11
N ALA A 66 18.45 -12.85 7.58
CA ALA A 66 17.04 -12.82 7.21
C ALA A 66 16.72 -13.81 6.07
N TRP A 67 17.65 -13.98 5.12
CA TRP A 67 17.55 -14.98 4.05
C TRP A 67 17.57 -16.41 4.60
N GLU A 68 18.48 -16.75 5.51
CA GLU A 68 18.51 -18.05 6.18
C GLU A 68 17.22 -18.32 6.97
N HIS A 69 16.66 -17.29 7.62
CA HIS A 69 15.38 -17.40 8.30
C HIS A 69 14.22 -17.66 7.32
N LEU A 70 14.17 -16.94 6.20
CA LEU A 70 13.19 -17.20 5.13
C LEU A 70 13.32 -18.64 4.61
N GLN A 71 14.55 -19.14 4.44
CA GLN A 71 14.80 -20.49 3.95
C GLN A 71 14.34 -21.59 4.90
N SER A 72 14.32 -21.34 6.22
CA SER A 72 13.87 -22.31 7.23
C SER A 72 12.38 -22.23 7.56
N THR A 73 11.69 -21.20 7.08
CA THR A 73 10.27 -20.98 7.39
C THR A 73 9.36 -21.99 6.68
N LYS A 74 8.43 -22.61 7.41
CA LYS A 74 7.49 -23.61 6.88
C LYS A 74 6.63 -23.08 5.72
N LEU A 75 6.20 -21.83 5.80
CA LEU A 75 5.37 -21.19 4.76
C LEU A 75 6.16 -20.89 3.47
N ALA A 76 7.49 -20.95 3.50
CA ALA A 76 8.35 -20.67 2.35
C ALA A 76 8.88 -21.95 1.66
N GLN A 77 8.21 -23.10 1.86
CA GLN A 77 8.60 -24.40 1.31
C GLN A 77 7.57 -24.93 0.32
N THR A 78 8.00 -25.47 -0.83
CA THR A 78 7.12 -26.04 -1.87
C THR A 78 6.29 -27.25 -1.42
N SER A 79 6.53 -27.76 -0.21
CA SER A 79 5.66 -28.75 0.44
C SER A 79 4.42 -28.14 1.11
N TRP A 80 4.28 -26.81 1.14
CA TRP A 80 3.07 -26.14 1.62
C TRP A 80 1.88 -26.50 0.74
N VAL A 81 0.78 -26.95 1.33
CA VAL A 81 -0.45 -27.28 0.60
C VAL A 81 -1.46 -26.14 0.81
N PRO A 82 -1.83 -25.39 -0.24
CA PRO A 82 -2.81 -24.32 -0.11
C PRO A 82 -4.19 -24.85 0.26
N SER A 83 -4.99 -23.99 0.88
CA SER A 83 -6.35 -24.33 1.32
C SER A 83 -7.34 -23.23 0.93
N PRO A 84 -7.56 -23.01 -0.38
CA PRO A 84 -8.52 -22.03 -0.85
C PRO A 84 -9.93 -22.35 -0.34
N LYS A 85 -10.73 -21.31 -0.12
CA LYS A 85 -12.10 -21.40 0.39
C LYS A 85 -13.05 -20.73 -0.59
N ALA A 86 -14.21 -21.34 -0.82
CA ALA A 86 -15.24 -20.75 -1.66
C ALA A 86 -15.84 -19.49 -1.02
N VAL A 87 -16.11 -19.56 0.29
CA VAL A 87 -16.49 -18.39 1.08
C VAL A 87 -15.49 -18.22 2.21
N LEU A 88 -14.89 -17.03 2.29
CA LEU A 88 -13.98 -16.67 3.36
C LEU A 88 -14.77 -16.15 4.56
N ILE A 89 -14.65 -16.82 5.70
CA ILE A 89 -15.42 -16.49 6.90
C ILE A 89 -14.53 -15.85 7.95
N ARG A 90 -14.90 -14.66 8.43
CA ARG A 90 -14.25 -14.00 9.56
C ARG A 90 -15.26 -13.43 10.56
N GLY A 91 -14.98 -13.68 11.83
CA GLY A 91 -15.81 -13.24 12.93
C GLY A 91 -16.83 -14.30 13.35
N SER A 92 -17.17 -14.27 14.62
CA SER A 92 -18.22 -15.08 15.24
C SER A 92 -18.74 -14.35 16.47
N ASN A 93 -20.05 -14.42 16.70
CA ASN A 93 -20.69 -13.80 17.85
C ASN A 93 -21.93 -14.62 18.30
N ALA A 94 -22.71 -14.08 19.23
CA ALA A 94 -23.88 -14.77 19.78
C ALA A 94 -24.95 -15.15 18.73
N THR A 95 -25.03 -14.43 17.60
CA THR A 95 -26.01 -14.65 16.53
C THR A 95 -25.39 -15.24 15.26
N PHE A 96 -24.06 -15.30 15.17
CA PHE A 96 -23.31 -15.86 14.05
C PHE A 96 -22.24 -16.82 14.56
N THR A 97 -22.58 -18.11 14.63
CA THR A 97 -21.66 -19.19 15.05
C THR A 97 -21.33 -20.16 13.93
N GLU A 98 -22.14 -20.19 12.87
CA GLU A 98 -21.91 -20.99 11.67
C GLU A 98 -22.20 -20.14 10.40
N PRO A 99 -21.43 -20.35 9.31
CA PRO A 99 -20.26 -21.24 9.22
C PRO A 99 -19.09 -20.75 10.11
N LYS A 100 -18.26 -21.68 10.59
CA LYS A 100 -17.07 -21.34 11.40
C LYS A 100 -16.07 -20.49 10.61
N GLN A 101 -15.41 -19.58 11.32
CA GLN A 101 -14.32 -18.77 10.77
C GLN A 101 -13.20 -19.64 10.17
N ASN A 102 -12.77 -19.28 8.97
CA ASN A 102 -11.77 -20.02 8.19
C ASN A 102 -10.67 -19.12 7.61
N TYR A 103 -10.70 -17.82 7.92
CA TYR A 103 -9.82 -16.79 7.36
C TYR A 103 -8.32 -17.07 7.48
N ALA A 104 -7.92 -17.94 8.41
CA ALA A 104 -6.53 -18.35 8.56
C ALA A 104 -5.95 -19.10 7.35
N SER A 105 -6.81 -19.66 6.49
CA SER A 105 -6.39 -20.16 5.18
C SER A 105 -5.86 -19.04 4.29
N ALA A 106 -6.57 -17.90 4.19
CA ALA A 106 -6.21 -16.82 3.29
C ALA A 106 -4.85 -16.19 3.63
N TYR A 107 -4.65 -15.73 4.87
CA TYR A 107 -3.39 -15.05 5.20
C TYR A 107 -2.18 -15.99 5.20
N ARG A 108 -2.36 -17.29 5.47
CA ARG A 108 -1.24 -18.25 5.40
C ARG A 108 -0.85 -18.52 3.96
N ASP A 109 -1.81 -18.65 3.06
CA ASP A 109 -1.56 -18.88 1.64
C ASP A 109 -1.02 -17.64 0.95
N ALA A 110 -1.57 -16.45 1.21
CA ALA A 110 -1.01 -15.19 0.71
C ALA A 110 0.44 -14.99 1.19
N HIS A 111 0.71 -15.26 2.47
CA HIS A 111 2.05 -15.18 3.03
C HIS A 111 3.00 -16.24 2.44
N SER A 112 2.49 -17.43 2.14
CA SER A 112 3.27 -18.48 1.47
C SER A 112 3.64 -18.07 0.05
N ALA A 113 2.68 -17.62 -0.76
CA ALA A 113 2.91 -17.14 -2.12
C ALA A 113 3.90 -15.98 -2.15
N TYR A 114 3.76 -15.01 -1.25
CA TYR A 114 4.70 -13.90 -1.12
C TYR A 114 6.12 -14.38 -0.79
N GLN A 115 6.29 -15.21 0.25
CA GLN A 115 7.60 -15.71 0.67
C GLN A 115 8.27 -16.59 -0.40
N MET A 116 7.51 -17.44 -1.08
CA MET A 116 8.02 -18.24 -2.18
C MET A 116 8.44 -17.38 -3.38
N THR A 117 7.68 -16.32 -3.66
CA THR A 117 8.09 -15.35 -4.68
C THR A 117 9.41 -14.67 -4.29
N LEU A 118 9.63 -14.34 -3.01
CA LEU A 118 10.94 -13.87 -2.53
C LEU A 118 12.05 -14.91 -2.70
N ARG A 119 11.79 -16.19 -2.40
CA ARG A 119 12.74 -17.30 -2.60
C ARG A 119 13.19 -17.38 -4.06
N TRP A 120 12.27 -17.18 -5.00
CA TRP A 120 12.58 -17.12 -6.42
C TRP A 120 13.32 -15.84 -6.82
N LEU A 121 12.81 -14.65 -6.49
CA LEU A 121 13.40 -13.37 -6.90
C LEU A 121 14.85 -13.20 -6.41
N ILE A 122 15.15 -13.68 -5.20
CA ILE A 122 16.47 -13.57 -4.59
C ILE A 122 17.35 -14.78 -4.95
N GLY A 123 16.84 -16.00 -4.81
CA GLY A 123 17.62 -17.24 -4.94
C GLY A 123 17.61 -17.88 -6.32
N GLY A 124 16.74 -17.45 -7.24
CA GLY A 124 16.69 -17.88 -8.63
C GLY A 124 16.00 -19.23 -8.90
N ASN A 125 15.62 -20.00 -7.88
CA ASN A 125 14.93 -21.28 -8.09
C ASN A 125 13.45 -21.05 -8.43
N THR A 126 13.07 -21.37 -9.67
CA THR A 126 11.72 -21.14 -10.22
C THR A 126 10.65 -22.01 -9.59
N SER A 127 10.99 -23.14 -8.96
CA SER A 127 9.98 -24.01 -8.34
C SER A 127 9.18 -23.31 -7.23
N TYR A 128 9.78 -22.31 -6.58
CA TYR A 128 9.06 -21.48 -5.62
C TYR A 128 8.06 -20.54 -6.31
N ALA A 129 8.40 -19.96 -7.46
CA ALA A 129 7.47 -19.12 -8.22
C ALA A 129 6.34 -19.94 -8.86
N ASP A 130 6.63 -21.14 -9.35
CA ASP A 130 5.61 -22.08 -9.83
C ASP A 130 4.58 -22.39 -8.74
N HIS A 131 5.07 -22.66 -7.52
CA HIS A 131 4.19 -22.97 -6.39
C HIS A 131 3.42 -21.74 -5.90
N ALA A 132 4.05 -20.56 -5.87
CA ALA A 132 3.36 -19.31 -5.58
C ALA A 132 2.23 -19.04 -6.57
N ALA A 133 2.47 -19.25 -7.86
CA ALA A 133 1.45 -19.10 -8.90
C ALA A 133 0.28 -20.07 -8.69
N ALA A 134 0.58 -21.34 -8.38
CA ALA A 134 -0.45 -22.34 -8.09
C ALA A 134 -1.32 -21.97 -6.87
N ILE A 135 -0.74 -21.38 -5.83
CA ILE A 135 -1.49 -20.86 -4.68
C ILE A 135 -2.45 -19.76 -5.13
N LEU A 136 -1.95 -18.72 -5.80
CA LEU A 136 -2.76 -17.58 -6.24
C LEU A 136 -3.87 -18.02 -7.20
N ASP A 137 -3.54 -18.84 -8.19
CA ASP A 137 -4.49 -19.37 -9.16
C ASP A 137 -5.58 -20.21 -8.47
N GLY A 138 -5.20 -21.05 -7.50
CA GLY A 138 -6.14 -21.83 -6.70
C GLY A 138 -7.16 -20.97 -5.95
N TRP A 139 -6.72 -19.83 -5.40
CA TRP A 139 -7.64 -18.87 -4.79
C TRP A 139 -8.55 -18.21 -5.83
N SER A 140 -8.01 -17.74 -6.95
CA SER A 140 -8.81 -17.11 -8.03
C SER A 140 -9.86 -18.03 -8.64
N ALA A 141 -9.60 -19.33 -8.66
CA ALA A 141 -10.53 -20.31 -9.19
C ALA A 141 -11.60 -20.75 -8.19
N THR A 142 -11.40 -20.50 -6.89
CA THR A 142 -12.25 -21.06 -5.82
C THR A 142 -13.06 -19.99 -5.10
N LEU A 143 -12.45 -18.86 -4.73
CA LEU A 143 -13.08 -17.86 -3.87
C LEU A 143 -14.19 -17.13 -4.65
N THR A 144 -15.38 -17.11 -4.06
CA THR A 144 -16.57 -16.47 -4.62
C THR A 144 -17.14 -15.37 -3.74
N ASP A 145 -16.91 -15.41 -2.42
CA ASP A 145 -17.43 -14.39 -1.50
C ASP A 145 -16.66 -14.30 -0.17
N ILE A 146 -16.93 -13.26 0.61
CA ILE A 146 -16.50 -13.08 2.01
C ILE A 146 -17.75 -12.91 2.87
N ASP A 147 -17.81 -13.62 3.99
CA ASP A 147 -18.94 -13.59 4.92
C ASP A 147 -18.45 -13.64 6.38
N GLY A 148 -19.38 -13.58 7.33
CA GLY A 148 -19.11 -13.52 8.75
C GLY A 148 -19.84 -12.36 9.43
N THR A 149 -19.31 -11.94 10.58
CA THR A 149 -19.77 -10.70 11.23
C THR A 149 -19.26 -9.48 10.46
N GLU A 150 -19.38 -8.29 11.06
CA GLU A 150 -18.72 -7.09 10.53
C GLU A 150 -17.21 -7.28 10.29
N ASP A 151 -16.56 -8.22 10.99
CA ASP A 151 -15.15 -8.58 10.77
C ASP A 151 -14.84 -9.04 9.34
N LYS A 152 -15.83 -9.35 8.50
CA LYS A 152 -15.63 -9.58 7.06
C LYS A 152 -14.94 -8.40 6.36
N TYR A 153 -15.12 -7.17 6.84
CA TYR A 153 -14.41 -6.00 6.30
C TYR A 153 -12.92 -5.98 6.69
N LEU A 154 -12.57 -6.53 7.87
CA LEU A 154 -11.15 -6.80 8.18
C LEU A 154 -10.58 -7.91 7.30
N ALA A 155 -11.40 -8.90 6.94
CA ALA A 155 -10.97 -9.93 6.00
C ALA A 155 -10.72 -9.36 4.60
N ALA A 156 -11.60 -8.48 4.13
CA ALA A 156 -11.45 -7.78 2.86
C ALA A 156 -10.16 -6.95 2.82
N GLY A 157 -9.98 -6.08 3.82
CA GLY A 157 -8.81 -5.21 3.91
C GLY A 157 -7.49 -5.97 4.04
N PHE A 158 -7.35 -6.81 5.08
CA PHE A 158 -6.06 -7.47 5.34
C PHE A 158 -5.66 -8.47 4.27
N TYR A 159 -6.58 -9.32 3.81
CA TYR A 159 -6.21 -10.41 2.91
C TYR A 159 -6.18 -9.95 1.46
N GLY A 160 -7.04 -9.01 1.06
CA GLY A 160 -6.95 -8.36 -0.24
C GLY A 160 -5.60 -7.67 -0.42
N TYR A 161 -5.14 -6.92 0.60
CA TYR A 161 -3.81 -6.32 0.63
C TYR A 161 -2.69 -7.36 0.49
N GLN A 162 -2.72 -8.43 1.29
CA GLN A 162 -1.69 -9.47 1.27
C GLN A 162 -1.62 -10.20 -0.07
N PHE A 163 -2.77 -10.58 -0.62
CA PHE A 163 -2.87 -11.25 -1.92
C PHE A 163 -2.40 -10.35 -3.06
N ALA A 164 -2.85 -9.10 -3.11
CA ALA A 164 -2.45 -8.14 -4.14
C ALA A 164 -0.93 -7.91 -4.12
N ASN A 165 -0.32 -7.76 -2.94
CA ASN A 165 1.14 -7.60 -2.83
C ASN A 165 1.91 -8.86 -3.25
N ALA A 166 1.42 -10.05 -2.90
CA ALA A 166 2.03 -11.31 -3.34
C ALA A 166 1.98 -11.45 -4.87
N ALA A 167 0.82 -11.17 -5.46
CA ALA A 167 0.59 -11.18 -6.90
C ALA A 167 1.45 -10.13 -7.63
N GLU A 168 1.55 -8.93 -7.07
CA GLU A 168 2.29 -7.82 -7.68
C GLU A 168 3.78 -8.10 -7.84
N ILE A 169 4.40 -8.83 -6.89
CA ILE A 169 5.80 -9.23 -7.05
C ILE A 169 5.95 -10.48 -7.93
N LEU A 170 4.94 -11.37 -7.95
CA LEU A 170 4.95 -12.58 -8.78
C LEU A 170 4.67 -12.29 -10.26
N ARG A 171 4.00 -11.17 -10.60
CA ARG A 171 3.67 -10.82 -11.99
C ARG A 171 4.86 -10.78 -12.95
N ALA A 172 6.06 -10.59 -12.42
CA ALA A 172 7.32 -10.60 -13.17
C ALA A 172 7.74 -12.02 -13.59
N TYR A 173 7.10 -13.07 -13.07
CA TYR A 173 7.42 -14.45 -13.37
C TYR A 173 6.88 -14.85 -14.76
N PRO A 174 7.75 -15.18 -15.74
CA PRO A 174 7.31 -15.43 -17.12
C PRO A 174 6.33 -16.59 -17.26
N SER A 175 6.41 -17.59 -16.37
CA SER A 175 5.54 -18.77 -16.43
C SER A 175 4.21 -18.61 -15.71
N TRP A 176 3.92 -17.45 -15.09
CA TRP A 176 2.58 -17.14 -14.57
C TRP A 176 1.77 -16.40 -15.64
N PRO A 177 0.86 -17.08 -16.37
CA PRO A 177 0.27 -16.55 -17.59
C PRO A 177 -0.55 -15.29 -17.36
N LYS A 178 -0.56 -14.35 -18.32
CA LYS A 178 -1.33 -13.11 -18.19
C LYS A 178 -2.83 -13.33 -18.02
N ALA A 179 -3.37 -14.42 -18.59
CA ALA A 179 -4.76 -14.82 -18.38
C ALA A 179 -5.05 -15.14 -16.90
N ASN A 180 -4.14 -15.86 -16.23
CA ASN A 180 -4.25 -16.20 -14.81
C ASN A 180 -4.11 -14.95 -13.93
N GLN A 181 -3.15 -14.07 -14.24
CA GLN A 181 -3.03 -12.76 -13.60
C GLN A 181 -4.34 -11.96 -13.71
N THR A 182 -4.97 -11.97 -14.88
CA THR A 182 -6.24 -11.26 -15.14
C THR A 182 -7.40 -11.90 -14.39
N ALA A 183 -7.44 -13.24 -14.26
CA ALA A 183 -8.45 -13.93 -13.47
C ALA A 183 -8.28 -13.62 -11.97
N PHE A 184 -7.03 -13.63 -11.48
CA PHE A 184 -6.70 -13.24 -10.12
C PHE A 184 -7.10 -11.78 -9.83
N GLY A 185 -6.78 -10.87 -10.76
CA GLY A 185 -7.18 -9.46 -10.68
C GLY A 185 -8.68 -9.26 -10.60
N ARG A 186 -9.46 -10.05 -11.36
CA ARG A 186 -10.92 -10.04 -11.28
C ARG A 186 -11.46 -10.53 -9.94
N MET A 187 -10.83 -11.53 -9.32
CA MET A 187 -11.17 -11.96 -7.96
C MET A 187 -10.89 -10.84 -6.95
N LEU A 188 -9.74 -10.15 -7.08
CA LEU A 188 -9.42 -9.00 -6.22
C LEU A 188 -10.46 -7.88 -6.34
N ASP A 189 -10.82 -7.48 -7.56
CA ASP A 189 -11.82 -6.43 -7.79
C ASP A 189 -13.22 -6.84 -7.31
N GLY A 190 -13.70 -8.00 -7.78
CA GLY A 190 -15.09 -8.43 -7.59
C GLY A 190 -15.43 -8.84 -6.16
N ILE A 191 -14.42 -9.20 -5.36
CA ILE A 191 -14.61 -9.69 -4.00
C ILE A 191 -13.99 -8.72 -3.01
N PHE A 192 -12.67 -8.57 -3.01
CA PHE A 192 -11.98 -7.78 -1.99
C PHE A 192 -12.28 -6.29 -2.13
N ALA A 193 -12.07 -5.71 -3.32
CA ALA A 193 -12.30 -4.28 -3.54
C ALA A 193 -13.77 -3.91 -3.31
N LYS A 194 -14.73 -4.75 -3.73
CA LYS A 194 -16.16 -4.58 -3.45
C LYS A 194 -16.43 -4.36 -1.95
N TYR A 195 -15.94 -5.25 -1.07
CA TYR A 195 -16.13 -5.10 0.38
C TYR A 195 -15.33 -3.94 0.97
N ASN A 196 -14.13 -3.64 0.44
CA ASN A 196 -13.36 -2.48 0.89
C ASN A 196 -14.11 -1.17 0.62
N TYR A 197 -14.67 -1.00 -0.58
CA TYR A 197 -15.49 0.17 -0.91
C TYR A 197 -16.72 0.26 -0.02
N ASP A 198 -17.46 -0.85 0.12
CA ASP A 198 -18.66 -0.89 0.94
C ASP A 198 -18.39 -0.50 2.40
N PHE A 199 -17.26 -0.93 2.97
CA PHE A 199 -16.85 -0.49 4.31
C PHE A 199 -16.55 1.00 4.36
N LEU A 200 -15.71 1.51 3.44
CA LEU A 200 -15.27 2.90 3.46
C LEU A 200 -16.41 3.89 3.16
N GLU A 201 -17.42 3.50 2.39
CA GLU A 201 -18.54 4.37 2.03
C GLU A 201 -19.67 4.34 3.07
N HIS A 202 -19.85 3.22 3.78
CA HIS A 202 -21.04 3.01 4.61
C HIS A 202 -20.73 2.69 6.08
N HIS A 203 -19.50 2.29 6.42
CA HIS A 203 -19.08 1.83 7.76
C HIS A 203 -20.11 0.89 8.39
N TYR A 204 -20.68 -0.03 7.61
CA TYR A 204 -21.74 -0.94 8.05
C TYR A 204 -22.92 -0.25 8.78
N ASN A 205 -23.26 0.97 8.36
CA ASN A 205 -24.25 1.88 8.96
C ASN A 205 -23.95 2.27 10.42
N LYS A 206 -22.66 2.28 10.80
CA LYS A 206 -22.16 2.68 12.11
C LYS A 206 -20.96 3.65 11.93
N PRO A 207 -21.20 4.89 11.46
CA PRO A 207 -20.16 5.92 11.49
C PRO A 207 -19.68 6.14 12.94
N ASP A 208 -18.45 6.62 13.12
CA ASP A 208 -17.86 6.91 14.46
C ASP A 208 -17.69 5.70 15.40
N PHE A 209 -17.74 4.47 14.87
CA PHE A 209 -17.68 3.25 15.69
C PHE A 209 -16.37 2.48 15.57
N TYR A 210 -15.80 2.42 14.36
CA TYR A 210 -14.66 1.54 14.06
C TYR A 210 -13.35 2.27 14.22
N TYR A 211 -12.41 1.67 14.96
CA TYR A 211 -11.04 2.17 15.06
C TYR A 211 -10.36 2.27 13.69
N ALA A 212 -9.43 3.22 13.56
CA ALA A 212 -8.70 3.56 12.35
C ALA A 212 -8.09 2.37 11.59
N ASN A 213 -7.74 1.28 12.29
CA ASN A 213 -7.18 0.08 11.66
C ASN A 213 -8.15 -0.59 10.66
N TRP A 214 -9.46 -0.39 10.81
CA TRP A 214 -10.46 -0.90 9.90
C TRP A 214 -10.42 -0.15 8.57
N ASP A 215 -10.46 1.17 8.60
CA ASP A 215 -10.29 2.02 7.41
C ASP A 215 -8.93 1.78 6.75
N LEU A 216 -7.84 1.85 7.51
CA LEU A 216 -6.48 1.75 6.97
C LEU A 216 -6.21 0.43 6.25
N CYS A 217 -6.76 -0.70 6.72
CA CYS A 217 -6.57 -1.97 6.03
C CYS A 217 -7.36 -2.04 4.71
N ASN A 218 -8.57 -1.47 4.66
CA ASN A 218 -9.38 -1.40 3.45
C ASN A 218 -8.78 -0.42 2.42
N ILE A 219 -8.26 0.73 2.86
CA ILE A 219 -7.49 1.69 2.04
C ILE A 219 -6.25 1.01 1.44
N ALA A 220 -5.43 0.37 2.28
CA ALA A 220 -4.21 -0.31 1.82
C ALA A 220 -4.52 -1.41 0.80
N SER A 221 -5.62 -2.13 0.99
CA SER A 221 -6.12 -3.15 0.06
C SER A 221 -6.49 -2.53 -1.29
N LEU A 222 -7.30 -1.46 -1.33
CA LEU A 222 -7.64 -0.77 -2.57
C LEU A 222 -6.42 -0.19 -3.30
N ILE A 223 -5.45 0.36 -2.57
CA ILE A 223 -4.19 0.83 -3.17
C ILE A 223 -3.44 -0.32 -3.84
N ALA A 224 -3.25 -1.44 -3.13
CA ALA A 224 -2.51 -2.59 -3.66
C ALA A 224 -3.22 -3.24 -4.86
N ILE A 225 -4.55 -3.39 -4.79
CA ILE A 225 -5.37 -3.93 -5.88
C ILE A 225 -5.35 -2.97 -7.08
N GLY A 226 -5.50 -1.67 -6.84
CA GLY A 226 -5.45 -0.64 -7.87
C GLY A 226 -4.13 -0.62 -8.62
N ILE A 227 -3.00 -0.79 -7.93
CA ILE A 227 -1.70 -0.96 -8.56
C ILE A 227 -1.66 -2.26 -9.38
N PHE A 228 -2.00 -3.41 -8.79
CA PHE A 228 -1.90 -4.70 -9.49
C PHE A 228 -2.74 -4.74 -10.78
N ASN A 229 -3.96 -4.20 -10.73
CA ASN A 229 -4.92 -4.18 -11.85
C ASN A 229 -4.76 -2.97 -12.79
N ASP A 230 -3.75 -2.13 -12.59
CA ASP A 230 -3.58 -0.88 -13.35
C ASP A 230 -4.82 0.06 -13.26
N ASN A 231 -5.57 -0.02 -12.16
CA ASN A 231 -6.80 0.73 -11.92
C ASN A 231 -6.50 2.04 -11.18
N ARG A 232 -6.24 3.09 -11.96
CA ARG A 232 -5.93 4.43 -11.46
C ARG A 232 -7.07 5.06 -10.66
N THR A 233 -8.32 4.86 -11.07
CA THR A 233 -9.50 5.38 -10.37
C THR A 233 -9.60 4.81 -8.96
N MET A 234 -9.36 3.51 -8.79
CA MET A 234 -9.35 2.87 -7.48
C MET A 234 -8.25 3.40 -6.58
N TYR A 235 -7.04 3.53 -7.12
CA TYR A 235 -5.91 4.09 -6.41
C TYR A 235 -6.17 5.54 -5.96
N ASP A 236 -6.63 6.40 -6.87
CA ASP A 236 -6.88 7.80 -6.57
C ASP A 236 -8.03 7.97 -5.57
N TYR A 237 -9.06 7.13 -5.63
CA TYR A 237 -10.11 7.08 -4.60
C TYR A 237 -9.51 6.79 -3.22
N ALA A 238 -8.71 5.73 -3.09
CA ALA A 238 -8.16 5.34 -1.80
C ALA A 238 -7.18 6.38 -1.24
N VAL A 239 -6.42 7.06 -2.12
CA VAL A 239 -5.55 8.17 -1.74
C VAL A 239 -6.35 9.40 -1.31
N ALA A 240 -7.42 9.75 -2.03
CA ALA A 240 -8.31 10.85 -1.65
C ALA A 240 -8.98 10.54 -0.30
N TYR A 241 -9.47 9.32 -0.13
CA TYR A 241 -10.05 8.86 1.14
C TYR A 241 -9.07 9.05 2.30
N PHE A 242 -7.84 8.54 2.16
CA PHE A 242 -6.84 8.68 3.20
C PHE A 242 -6.52 10.16 3.53
N LYS A 243 -6.55 11.05 2.54
CA LYS A 243 -6.23 12.47 2.75
C LYS A 243 -7.37 13.26 3.38
N ASP A 244 -8.60 12.98 2.96
CA ASP A 244 -9.73 13.91 3.12
C ASP A 244 -10.95 13.26 3.80
N GLY A 245 -10.97 11.93 4.00
CA GLY A 245 -12.17 11.20 4.43
C GLY A 245 -13.05 10.80 3.24
N ILE A 246 -14.33 10.52 3.47
CA ILE A 246 -15.24 10.10 2.40
C ILE A 246 -15.32 11.20 1.31
N PRO A 247 -15.01 10.89 0.03
CA PRO A 247 -15.02 11.91 -1.02
C PRO A 247 -16.35 12.65 -1.15
N GLY A 248 -16.31 13.97 -0.95
CA GLY A 248 -17.48 14.84 -1.03
C GLY A 248 -18.36 14.86 0.23
N GLN A 249 -17.97 14.19 1.31
CA GLN A 249 -18.69 14.14 2.59
C GLN A 249 -17.75 14.44 3.78
N PRO A 250 -17.16 15.65 3.86
CA PRO A 250 -16.20 16.03 4.90
C PRO A 250 -16.78 16.06 6.33
N GLU A 251 -18.09 15.95 6.48
CA GLU A 251 -18.80 15.88 7.76
C GLU A 251 -18.84 14.47 8.35
N VAL A 252 -18.62 13.42 7.56
CA VAL A 252 -18.65 12.04 8.03
C VAL A 252 -17.28 11.66 8.59
N VAL A 253 -17.27 11.18 9.83
CA VAL A 253 -16.03 10.76 10.48
C VAL A 253 -15.54 9.44 9.90
N ALA A 254 -14.30 9.48 9.42
CA ALA A 254 -13.56 8.35 8.87
C ALA A 254 -12.25 8.20 9.65
N ASP A 255 -12.25 7.40 10.71
CA ASP A 255 -11.14 7.34 11.69
C ASP A 255 -9.77 6.98 11.08
N GLY A 256 -9.71 6.33 9.91
CA GLY A 256 -8.46 6.08 9.21
C GLY A 256 -8.01 7.14 8.20
N ALA A 257 -8.81 8.19 7.98
CA ALA A 257 -8.41 9.32 7.15
C ALA A 257 -7.64 10.35 7.98
N LEU A 258 -6.65 10.99 7.36
CA LEU A 258 -5.69 11.90 7.99
C LEU A 258 -6.33 12.98 8.89
N PRO A 259 -7.46 13.62 8.52
CA PRO A 259 -8.07 14.66 9.35
C PRO A 259 -8.63 14.14 10.69
N TYR A 260 -8.97 12.85 10.77
CA TYR A 260 -9.55 12.23 11.97
C TYR A 260 -8.50 11.39 12.70
N PHE A 261 -7.75 10.59 11.96
CA PHE A 261 -6.70 9.70 12.48
C PHE A 261 -5.62 10.45 13.26
N SER A 262 -5.30 11.68 12.83
CA SER A 262 -4.15 12.44 13.30
C SER A 262 -4.62 13.78 13.84
N ILE A 263 -4.85 13.84 15.15
CA ILE A 263 -5.33 15.04 15.82
C ILE A 263 -4.15 15.99 16.03
N ALA A 264 -4.31 17.24 15.59
CA ALA A 264 -3.37 18.32 15.87
C ALA A 264 -3.35 18.60 17.38
N ASN A 265 -2.25 18.23 18.04
CA ASN A 265 -2.11 18.37 19.49
C ASN A 265 -1.47 19.69 19.89
N SER A 266 -0.56 20.21 19.07
CA SER A 266 0.13 21.47 19.33
C SER A 266 0.73 22.04 18.05
N THR A 267 0.98 23.35 18.03
CA THR A 267 1.84 23.96 17.00
C THR A 267 3.15 24.32 17.67
N GLU A 268 4.27 23.85 17.14
CA GLU A 268 5.61 24.19 17.64
C GLU A 268 5.85 25.70 17.51
N GLU A 269 6.11 26.34 18.65
CA GLU A 269 6.34 27.78 18.72
C GLU A 269 7.54 28.19 17.85
N GLY A 270 7.37 29.24 17.05
CA GLY A 270 8.41 29.79 16.16
C GLY A 270 8.61 29.04 14.84
N SER A 271 8.21 27.77 14.71
CA SER A 271 8.30 27.02 13.44
C SER A 271 7.01 26.98 12.64
N GLY A 272 5.86 27.10 13.32
CA GLY A 272 4.53 26.99 12.71
C GLY A 272 4.17 25.55 12.33
N LYS A 273 4.94 24.55 12.75
CA LYS A 273 4.68 23.14 12.45
C LYS A 273 3.64 22.57 13.40
N THR A 274 2.58 21.99 12.85
CA THR A 274 1.59 21.22 13.62
C THR A 274 2.18 19.87 14.02
N LEU A 275 2.26 19.61 15.32
CA LEU A 275 2.55 18.30 15.89
C LEU A 275 1.23 17.56 16.07
N MET A 276 1.16 16.34 15.56
CA MET A 276 -0.05 15.54 15.60
C MET A 276 0.20 14.24 16.38
N GLN A 277 -0.84 13.73 17.04
CA GLN A 277 -0.85 12.40 17.65
C GLN A 277 -1.85 11.52 16.92
N MET A 278 -1.45 10.27 16.69
CA MET A 278 -2.34 9.25 16.11
C MET A 278 -3.34 8.79 17.18
N GLN A 279 -4.59 8.59 16.77
CA GLN A 279 -5.61 7.94 17.58
C GLN A 279 -5.20 6.45 17.76
N GLU A 280 -5.04 5.99 19.01
CA GLU A 280 -4.94 4.57 19.34
C GLU A 280 -6.33 3.91 19.34
#